data_AF-A0A2V2VCY1-F1
#
_entry.id   AF-A0A2V2VCY1-F1
#
_cell.length_a   1.000
_cell.length_b   1.000
_cell.length_c   1.000
_cell.angle_alpha   90.00
_cell.angle_beta   90.00
_cell.angle_gamma   90.00
#
_symmetry.space_group_name_H-M   'P 1'
#
loop_
_entity.id
_entity.type
_entity.pdbx_description
1 polymer ?
#
loop_
_entity_poly.entity_id
_entity_poly.type
_entity_poly.pdbx_seq_one_letter_code
_entity_poly.pdbx_strand_id
1 'polypeptide(L)'
;MLRGGLVFRSVGGWRSKPIGEMDRRGRFNFDEAAAALNLDAAYVAALYKPLHYTFAVRGQHYPAEQGRVSRPGSLSSSRNRMFPLYRRNNRLDAQLLRLSRRRISTE
;
A
#
# COMPACT_ATOMS: atom_id res chain seq x y z
N MET A 1 -26.44 -44.72 -11.78
CA MET A 1 -25.16 -44.39 -12.45
C MET A 1 -25.07 -42.87 -12.61
N LEU A 2 -24.06 -42.26 -11.95
CA LEU A 2 -23.35 -40.98 -12.20
C LEU A 2 -24.09 -39.85 -12.95
N ARG A 3 -24.47 -38.77 -12.25
CA ARG A 3 -23.76 -37.46 -12.10
C ARG A 3 -23.57 -36.67 -13.41
N GLY A 4 -24.21 -35.50 -13.47
CA GLY A 4 -23.94 -34.45 -14.46
C GLY A 4 -24.32 -33.06 -13.95
N GLY A 5 -23.90 -32.72 -12.72
CA GLY A 5 -24.06 -31.36 -12.19
C GLY A 5 -23.06 -30.42 -12.86
N LEU A 6 -23.56 -29.52 -13.72
CA LEU A 6 -22.81 -28.41 -14.30
C LEU A 6 -22.24 -27.53 -13.19
N VAL A 7 -20.94 -27.68 -12.94
CA VAL A 7 -20.17 -26.78 -12.08
C VAL A 7 -19.91 -25.50 -12.88
N PHE A 8 -20.64 -24.43 -12.54
CA PHE A 8 -20.27 -23.08 -12.97
C PHE A 8 -18.94 -22.70 -12.31
N ARG A 9 -17.86 -22.85 -13.08
CA ARG A 9 -16.52 -22.39 -12.70
C ARG A 9 -16.45 -20.89 -12.99
N SER A 10 -16.78 -20.05 -12.01
CA SER A 10 -16.51 -18.61 -12.11
C SER A 10 -15.01 -18.38 -11.98
N VAL A 11 -14.33 -18.29 -13.13
CA VAL A 11 -12.96 -17.80 -13.24
C VAL A 11 -13.03 -16.29 -13.43
N GLY A 12 -12.70 -15.52 -12.39
CA GLY A 12 -12.55 -14.07 -12.51
C GLY A 12 -13.07 -13.30 -11.30
N GLY A 13 -12.14 -12.80 -10.49
CA GLY A 13 -12.42 -11.79 -9.45
C GLY A 13 -11.82 -12.13 -8.10
N TRP A 14 -10.55 -11.86 -7.90
CA TRP A 14 -9.91 -11.76 -6.57
C TRP A 14 -10.36 -10.49 -5.81
N ARG A 15 -11.55 -9.97 -6.09
CA ARG A 15 -12.22 -9.05 -5.17
C ARG A 15 -12.93 -9.94 -4.17
N SER A 16 -12.19 -10.31 -3.12
CA SER A 16 -12.70 -11.01 -1.96
C SER A 16 -14.01 -10.36 -1.53
N LYS A 17 -15.05 -11.19 -1.37
CA LYS A 17 -16.25 -10.80 -0.62
C LYS A 17 -15.77 -10.19 0.71
N PRO A 18 -16.36 -9.09 1.19
CA PRO A 18 -15.98 -8.55 2.49
C PRO A 18 -16.13 -9.70 3.50
N ILE A 19 -15.03 -10.02 4.18
CA ILE A 19 -15.03 -11.02 5.25
C ILE A 19 -16.05 -10.50 6.26
N GLY A 20 -17.18 -11.20 6.38
CA GLY A 20 -18.24 -10.78 7.28
C GLY A 20 -17.74 -10.77 8.72
N GLU A 21 -18.33 -9.91 9.56
CA GLU A 21 -17.98 -9.72 10.98
C GLU A 21 -17.95 -11.02 11.81
N MET A 22 -18.56 -12.10 11.29
CA MET A 22 -18.70 -13.41 11.92
C MET A 22 -17.85 -14.53 11.25
N ASP A 23 -16.93 -14.20 10.33
CA ASP A 23 -16.06 -15.22 9.74
C ASP A 23 -15.00 -15.69 10.74
N ARG A 24 -15.19 -16.90 11.27
CA ARG A 24 -14.29 -17.55 12.23
C ARG A 24 -12.88 -17.81 11.67
N ARG A 25 -12.70 -17.72 10.33
CA ARG A 25 -11.39 -17.86 9.67
C ARG A 25 -10.77 -16.51 9.30
N GLY A 26 -11.52 -15.42 9.45
CA GLY A 26 -11.09 -14.07 9.11
C GLY A 26 -9.92 -13.61 9.99
N ARG A 27 -8.77 -13.33 9.39
CA ARG A 27 -7.67 -12.63 10.06
C ARG A 27 -7.81 -11.15 9.80
N PHE A 28 -7.35 -10.33 10.74
CA PHE A 28 -7.32 -8.88 10.55
C PHE A 28 -6.46 -8.49 9.34
N ASN A 29 -6.99 -7.60 8.51
CA ASN A 29 -6.29 -7.03 7.36
C ASN A 29 -6.48 -5.51 7.33
N PHE A 30 -5.40 -4.76 7.13
CA PHE A 30 -5.44 -3.30 7.06
C PHE A 30 -6.30 -2.78 5.91
N ASP A 31 -6.32 -3.45 4.75
CA ASP A 31 -7.12 -3.01 3.61
C ASP A 31 -8.63 -3.17 3.90
N GLU A 32 -9.00 -4.24 4.59
CA GLU A 32 -10.38 -4.48 5.00
C GLU A 32 -10.82 -3.52 6.11
N ALA A 33 -9.94 -3.25 7.07
CA ALA A 33 -10.19 -2.26 8.11
C ALA A 33 -10.32 -0.84 7.51
N ALA A 34 -9.48 -0.49 6.54
CA ALA A 34 -9.57 0.78 5.82
C ALA A 34 -10.90 0.89 5.07
N ALA A 35 -11.34 -0.17 4.39
CA ALA A 35 -12.63 -0.19 3.71
C ALA A 35 -13.80 -0.08 4.70
N ALA A 36 -13.77 -0.81 5.82
CA ALA A 36 -14.81 -0.76 6.84
C ALA A 36 -14.96 0.63 7.48
N LEU A 37 -13.84 1.36 7.63
CA LEU A 37 -13.80 2.71 8.20
C LEU A 37 -13.92 3.83 7.16
N ASN A 38 -14.13 3.50 5.87
CA ASN A 38 -14.10 4.46 4.76
C ASN A 38 -12.83 5.33 4.72
N LEU A 39 -11.68 4.73 5.01
CA LEU A 39 -10.37 5.37 4.97
C LEU A 39 -9.60 4.95 3.71
N ASP A 40 -8.68 5.81 3.25
CA ASP A 40 -7.72 5.44 2.21
C ASP A 40 -6.77 4.35 2.74
N ALA A 41 -6.71 3.20 2.08
CA ALA A 41 -5.80 2.11 2.45
C ALA A 41 -4.33 2.55 2.48
N ALA A 42 -3.92 3.43 1.56
CA ALA A 42 -2.55 3.96 1.53
C ALA A 42 -2.27 4.88 2.73
N TYR A 43 -3.29 5.58 3.21
CA TYR A 43 -3.22 6.39 4.44
C TYR A 43 -3.08 5.49 5.66
N VAL A 44 -3.93 4.46 5.79
CA VAL A 44 -3.86 3.50 6.91
C VAL A 44 -2.50 2.81 6.95
N ALA A 45 -2.01 2.32 5.81
CA ALA A 45 -0.67 1.73 5.74
C ALA A 45 0.46 2.72 6.11
N ALA A 46 0.25 4.03 5.93
CA ALA A 46 1.20 5.06 6.33
C ALA A 46 1.25 5.29 7.84
N LEU A 47 0.12 5.14 8.53
CA LEU A 47 0.02 5.33 9.99
C LEU A 47 0.83 4.31 10.78
N TYR A 48 0.96 3.09 10.25
CA TYR A 48 1.65 1.99 10.92
C TYR A 48 3.11 1.80 10.49
N LYS A 49 3.72 2.80 9.83
CA LYS A 49 5.16 2.84 9.52
C LYS A 49 5.76 4.21 9.85
N PRO A 50 7.09 4.31 10.03
CA PRO A 50 7.73 5.60 10.30
C PRO A 50 7.43 6.64 9.21
N LEU A 51 7.10 7.87 9.63
CA LEU A 51 6.59 8.92 8.74
C LEU A 51 7.54 9.25 7.58
N HIS A 52 8.84 9.30 7.83
CA HIS A 52 9.86 9.68 6.84
C HIS A 52 9.96 8.72 5.64
N TYR A 53 9.42 7.49 5.76
CA TYR A 53 9.32 6.56 4.63
C TYR A 53 8.22 6.95 3.64
N THR A 54 7.11 7.51 4.12
CA THR A 54 5.93 7.81 3.28
C THR A 54 5.84 9.27 2.90
N PHE A 55 6.22 10.16 3.81
CA PHE A 55 6.09 11.60 3.68
C PHE A 55 7.43 12.28 3.39
N ALA A 56 7.39 13.52 2.89
CA ALA A 56 8.57 14.34 2.65
C ALA A 56 9.07 15.01 3.95
N VAL A 57 9.32 14.18 4.97
CA VAL A 57 9.80 14.59 6.31
C VAL A 57 11.26 14.15 6.48
N ARG A 58 12.04 14.90 7.26
CA ARG A 58 13.42 14.52 7.60
C ARG A 58 13.40 13.27 8.49
N GLY A 59 14.21 12.28 8.14
CA GLY A 59 14.43 11.06 8.91
C GLY A 59 15.70 10.35 8.43
N GLN A 60 16.31 9.59 9.32
CA GLN A 60 17.53 8.86 9.02
C GLN A 60 17.21 7.59 8.24
N HIS A 61 17.95 7.35 7.16
CA HIS A 61 17.93 6.09 6.41
C HIS A 61 19.24 5.34 6.61
N TYR A 62 19.17 4.01 6.68
CA TYR A 62 20.38 3.19 6.67
C TYR A 62 21.06 3.23 5.28
N PRO A 63 22.40 3.26 5.20
CA PRO A 63 23.11 3.29 3.92
C PRO A 63 22.82 2.06 3.05
N ALA A 64 22.54 0.91 3.68
CA ALA A 64 22.16 -0.31 2.98
C ALA A 64 20.83 -0.21 2.22
N GLU A 65 19.94 0.73 2.58
CA GLU A 65 18.67 0.93 1.90
C GLU A 65 18.83 1.65 0.55
N GLN A 66 19.91 2.41 0.36
CA GLN A 66 20.04 3.32 -0.79
C GLN A 66 20.12 2.58 -2.14
N GLY A 67 20.52 1.31 -2.11
CA GLY A 67 20.83 0.51 -3.29
C GLY A 67 22.29 0.66 -3.72
N ARG A 68 22.68 -0.05 -4.78
CA ARG A 68 24.05 -0.02 -5.31
C ARG A 68 24.06 -0.17 -6.83
N VAL A 69 25.07 0.42 -7.46
CA VAL A 69 25.38 0.19 -8.88
C VAL A 69 25.75 -1.28 -9.11
N SER A 70 25.53 -1.77 -10.34
CA SER A 70 25.92 -3.12 -10.74
C SER A 70 27.43 -3.29 -10.63
N ARG A 71 27.86 -4.52 -10.34
CA ARG A 71 29.27 -4.95 -10.37
C ARG A 71 29.37 -6.19 -11.26
N PRO A 72 30.54 -6.51 -11.84
CA PRO A 72 30.72 -7.78 -12.55
C PRO A 72 30.25 -8.95 -11.68
N GLY A 73 29.36 -9.79 -12.19
CA GLY A 73 28.74 -10.91 -11.46
C GLY A 73 27.55 -10.54 -10.55
N SER A 74 27.09 -9.28 -10.52
CA SER A 74 25.90 -8.90 -9.74
C SER A 74 25.08 -7.78 -10.39
N LEU A 75 23.76 -7.94 -10.34
CA LEU A 75 22.83 -6.93 -10.85
C LEU A 75 22.83 -5.68 -9.96
N SER A 76 22.43 -4.56 -10.56
CA SER A 76 22.18 -3.32 -9.82
C SER A 76 21.01 -3.50 -8.86
N SER A 77 21.08 -2.85 -7.71
CA SER A 77 19.97 -2.80 -6.75
C SER A 77 19.49 -1.37 -6.57
N SER A 78 18.19 -1.20 -6.42
CA SER A 78 17.59 0.10 -6.16
C SER A 78 16.63 0.00 -5.00
N ARG A 79 16.62 1.05 -4.16
CA ARG A 79 15.73 1.14 -3.00
C ARG A 79 14.28 0.85 -3.34
N ASN A 80 13.80 1.36 -4.48
CA ASN A 80 12.42 1.20 -4.94
C ASN A 80 12.04 -0.26 -5.26
N ARG A 81 13.02 -1.10 -5.65
CA ARG A 81 12.79 -2.53 -5.91
C ARG A 81 12.92 -3.36 -4.63
N MET A 82 13.87 -3.00 -3.77
CA MET A 82 14.10 -3.70 -2.50
C MET A 82 13.01 -3.40 -1.47
N PHE A 83 12.52 -2.17 -1.42
CA PHE A 83 11.55 -1.67 -0.45
C PHE A 83 10.38 -0.96 -1.14
N PRO A 84 9.54 -1.67 -1.91
CA PRO A 84 8.46 -1.06 -2.69
C PRO A 84 7.39 -0.39 -1.81
N LEU A 85 7.15 -0.91 -0.60
CA LEU A 85 6.17 -0.37 0.35
C LEU A 85 6.68 0.87 1.12
N TYR A 86 7.99 1.14 1.10
CA TYR A 86 8.61 2.30 1.75
C TYR A 86 8.96 3.43 0.78
N ARG A 87 8.27 3.46 -0.36
CA ARG A 87 8.30 4.59 -1.29
C ARG A 87 7.43 5.72 -0.75
N ARG A 88 7.87 6.95 -1.00
CA ARG A 88 7.09 8.14 -0.65
C ARG A 88 5.82 8.21 -1.49
N ASN A 89 4.73 8.65 -0.87
CA ASN A 89 3.46 8.89 -1.53
C ASN A 89 3.22 10.40 -1.64
N ASN A 90 3.64 10.99 -2.76
CA ASN A 90 3.56 12.44 -2.97
C ASN A 90 2.11 12.96 -3.00
N ARG A 91 1.14 12.12 -3.41
CA ARG A 91 -0.28 12.49 -3.38
C ARG A 91 -0.75 12.65 -1.94
N LEU A 92 -0.39 11.71 -1.08
CA LEU A 92 -0.76 11.71 0.33
C LEU A 92 -0.04 12.84 1.10
N ASP A 93 1.24 13.11 0.79
CA ASP A 93 1.99 14.26 1.31
C ASP A 93 1.30 15.59 0.95
N ALA A 94 0.92 15.75 -0.31
CA ALA A 94 0.24 16.96 -0.79
C ALA A 94 -1.14 17.16 -0.15
N GLN A 95 -1.86 16.07 0.14
CA GLN A 95 -3.19 16.12 0.75
C GLN A 95 -3.14 16.45 2.25
N LEU A 96 -2.14 15.94 2.97
CA LEU A 96 -2.11 16.00 4.44
C LEU A 96 -1.14 17.05 5.00
N LEU A 97 0.02 17.25 4.37
CA LEU A 97 1.09 18.08 4.93
C LEU A 97 1.31 19.39 4.16
N ARG A 98 0.78 19.51 2.94
CA ARG A 98 0.98 20.69 2.10
C ARG A 98 -0.27 21.55 2.03
N LEU A 99 -0.06 22.86 2.05
CA LEU A 99 -1.09 23.84 1.79
C LEU A 99 -1.40 23.88 0.28
N SER A 100 -2.68 23.87 -0.07
CA SER A 100 -3.12 24.03 -1.45
C SER A 100 -3.24 25.52 -1.79
N ARG A 101 -2.56 25.96 -2.87
CA ARG A 101 -2.65 27.36 -3.35
C ARG A 101 -4.10 27.80 -3.57
N ARG A 102 -4.97 26.92 -4.06
CA ARG A 102 -6.40 27.22 -4.29
C ARG A 102 -7.16 27.63 -3.03
N ARG A 103 -6.69 27.22 -1.84
CA ARG A 103 -7.33 27.56 -0.56
C ARG A 103 -6.81 28.88 0.04
N ILE A 104 -5.71 29.41 -0.50
CA ILE A 104 -5.03 30.61 0.02
C ILE A 104 -5.11 31.77 -0.98
N SER A 105 -5.31 31.47 -2.26
CA SER A 105 -5.42 32.47 -3.31
C SER A 105 -6.58 33.41 -3.02
N THR A 106 -6.28 34.70 -3.01
CA THR A 106 -7.24 35.80 -2.87
C THR A 106 -7.44 36.57 -4.18
N GLU A 107 -6.77 36.14 -5.26
CA GLU A 107 -7.02 36.57 -6.65
C GLU A 107 -8.44 36.22 -7.10
#